data_AF-A0A973YVH2-F1
#
_entry.id   AF-A0A973YVH2-F1
#
_cell.length_a   1.000
_cell.length_b   1.000
_cell.length_c   1.000
_cell.angle_alpha   90.00
_cell.angle_beta   90.00
_cell.angle_gamma   90.00
#
_symmetry.space_group_name_H-M   'P 1'
#
loop_
_entity.id
_entity.type
_entity.pdbx_description
1 polymer ?
#
loop_
_entity_poly.entity_id
_entity_poly.type
_entity_poly.pdbx_seq_one_letter_code
_entity_poly.pdbx_strand_id
1 'polypeptide(L)'
;ALNPLADAVHWRRPDFGPAVGDVLKAIADEGRGALVLLGEAQDADAVLARIREQPHVPAGRAGALAEWRRTGAGSQILADLGLGKLRVLGTPRKQVGLAGFGLEVVAHVEWPAR
;
A
#
# COMPACT_ATOMS: atom_id res chain seq x y z
N ALA A 1 1.98 0.12 -3.38
CA ALA A 1 2.41 0.70 -4.66
C ALA A 1 1.24 0.69 -5.61
N LEU A 2 1.20 1.64 -6.56
CA LEU A 2 0.22 1.62 -7.65
C LEU A 2 0.36 0.32 -8.44
N ASN A 3 -0.76 -0.29 -8.81
CA ASN A 3 -0.82 -1.50 -9.62
C ASN A 3 -1.46 -1.13 -10.97
N PRO A 4 -0.68 -0.86 -12.03
CA PRO A 4 -1.22 -0.37 -13.30
C PRO A 4 -2.33 -1.24 -13.89
N LEU A 5 -2.27 -2.56 -13.68
CA LEU A 5 -3.30 -3.48 -14.16
C LEU A 5 -4.65 -3.25 -13.48
N ALA A 6 -4.67 -2.99 -12.17
CA ALA A 6 -5.90 -2.70 -11.44
C ALA A 6 -6.34 -1.24 -11.59
N ASP A 7 -5.37 -0.32 -11.57
CA ASP A 7 -5.61 1.11 -11.42
C ASP A 7 -5.82 1.85 -12.75
N ALA A 8 -5.10 1.46 -13.81
CA ALA A 8 -5.17 2.14 -15.11
C ALA A 8 -6.12 1.43 -16.09
N VAL A 9 -6.09 0.09 -16.12
CA VAL A 9 -6.92 -0.70 -17.06
C VAL A 9 -8.07 -1.45 -16.39
N HIS A 10 -8.29 -1.22 -15.10
CA HIS A 10 -9.40 -1.79 -14.32
C HIS A 10 -9.50 -3.32 -14.34
N TRP A 11 -8.40 -4.02 -14.61
CA TRP A 11 -8.39 -5.48 -14.57
C TRP A 11 -8.56 -5.95 -13.13
N ARG A 12 -9.63 -6.70 -12.88
CA ARG A 12 -9.93 -7.29 -11.57
C ARG A 12 -9.47 -8.74 -11.52
N ARG A 13 -8.69 -9.08 -10.50
CA ARG A 13 -8.31 -10.46 -10.15
C ARG A 13 -8.28 -10.62 -8.62
N PRO A 14 -8.50 -11.82 -8.06
CA PRO A 14 -8.50 -12.04 -6.61
C PRO A 14 -7.14 -11.78 -5.94
N ASP A 15 -6.04 -11.99 -6.66
CA ASP A 15 -4.69 -11.71 -6.18
C ASP A 15 -4.34 -10.22 -6.17
N PHE A 16 -5.19 -9.36 -6.74
CA PHE A 16 -4.96 -7.93 -6.73
C PHE A 16 -5.56 -7.35 -5.44
N GLY A 17 -4.76 -6.53 -4.75
CA GLY A 17 -5.29 -5.68 -3.67
C GLY A 17 -6.34 -4.68 -4.18
N PRO A 18 -6.93 -3.89 -3.28
CA PRO A 18 -7.89 -2.87 -3.68
C PRO A 18 -7.27 -1.89 -4.67
N ALA A 19 -8.03 -1.52 -5.71
CA ALA A 19 -7.61 -0.45 -6.59
C ALA A 19 -7.59 0.86 -5.82
N VAL A 20 -6.68 1.76 -6.17
CA VAL A 20 -6.54 3.10 -5.59
C VAL A 20 -7.86 3.84 -5.62
N GLY A 21 -8.62 3.73 -6.71
CA GLY A 21 -9.96 4.33 -6.81
C GLY A 21 -10.93 3.83 -5.74
N ASP A 22 -10.91 2.54 -5.41
CA ASP A 22 -11.77 1.97 -4.38
C ASP A 22 -11.35 2.48 -2.99
N VAL A 23 -10.04 2.60 -2.74
CA VAL A 23 -9.48 3.13 -1.49
C VAL A 23 -9.84 4.60 -1.30
N LEU A 24 -9.68 5.41 -2.35
CA LEU A 24 -10.03 6.83 -2.33
C LEU A 24 -11.54 7.02 -2.10
N LYS A 25 -12.38 6.17 -2.70
CA LYS A 25 -13.82 6.17 -2.40
C LYS A 25 -14.09 5.88 -0.92
N ALA A 26 -13.45 4.86 -0.33
CA ALA A 26 -13.64 4.54 1.08
C ALA A 26 -13.21 5.69 2.01
N ILE A 27 -12.10 6.37 1.69
CA ILE A 27 -11.65 7.57 2.41
C ILE A 27 -12.67 8.70 2.28
N ALA A 28 -13.20 8.92 1.08
CA ALA A 28 -14.20 9.95 0.83
C ALA A 28 -15.51 9.66 1.60
N ASP A 29 -15.95 8.40 1.66
CA ASP A 29 -17.15 7.98 2.39
C ASP A 29 -17.03 8.21 3.91
N GLU A 30 -15.81 8.09 4.49
CA GLU A 30 -15.51 8.44 5.90
C GLU A 30 -15.38 9.97 6.11
N GLY A 31 -15.26 10.75 5.04
CA GLY A 31 -15.14 12.21 5.05
C GLY A 31 -13.76 12.75 5.48
N ARG A 32 -12.84 11.88 5.90
CA ARG A 32 -11.46 12.23 6.23
C ARG A 32 -10.51 11.05 6.08
N GLY A 33 -9.29 11.33 5.64
CA GLY A 33 -8.21 10.35 5.59
C GLY A 33 -7.10 10.79 4.64
N ALA A 34 -6.06 9.96 4.55
CA ALA A 34 -4.93 10.19 3.67
C ALA A 34 -4.53 8.88 2.99
N LEU A 35 -4.09 8.97 1.74
CA LEU A 35 -3.47 7.89 1.00
C LEU A 35 -2.05 8.32 0.60
N VAL A 36 -1.06 7.57 1.04
CA VAL A 36 0.35 7.81 0.66
C VAL A 36 0.74 6.81 -0.42
N LEU A 37 0.92 7.30 -1.64
CA LEU A 37 1.43 6.52 -2.77
C LEU A 37 2.93 6.76 -2.91
N LEU A 38 3.71 5.79 -2.45
CA LEU A 38 5.16 5.78 -2.66
C LEU A 38 5.45 5.20 -4.04
N GLY A 39 5.99 6.03 -4.91
CA GLY A 39 6.35 5.65 -6.27
C GLY A 39 7.39 4.52 -6.30
N GLU A 40 7.20 3.60 -7.25
CA GLU A 40 8.15 2.56 -7.58
C GLU A 40 8.21 2.44 -9.10
N ALA A 41 9.44 2.43 -9.64
CA ALA A 41 9.65 2.09 -11.03
C ALA A 41 9.09 0.69 -11.26
N GLN A 42 8.08 0.59 -12.13
CA GLN A 42 7.51 -0.69 -12.50
C GLN A 42 8.48 -1.42 -13.40
N ASP A 43 8.83 -2.65 -13.04
CA ASP A 43 9.56 -3.54 -13.91
C ASP A 43 8.60 -4.10 -14.97
N ALA A 44 8.85 -3.78 -16.23
CA ALA A 44 8.01 -4.21 -17.35
C ALA A 44 7.96 -5.74 -17.46
N ASP A 45 9.06 -6.44 -17.16
CA ASP A 45 9.12 -7.89 -17.20
C ASP A 45 8.30 -8.51 -16.06
N ALA A 46 8.33 -7.89 -14.88
CA ALA A 46 7.49 -8.31 -13.75
C ALA A 46 5.99 -8.12 -14.05
N VAL A 47 5.63 -6.99 -14.67
CA VAL A 47 4.24 -6.75 -15.11
C VAL A 47 3.84 -7.79 -16.16
N LEU A 48 4.67 -8.03 -17.17
CA LEU A 48 4.39 -9.01 -18.22
C LEU A 48 4.28 -10.44 -17.68
N ALA A 49 5.17 -10.85 -16.78
CA ALA A 49 5.11 -12.16 -16.12
C ALA A 49 3.77 -12.34 -15.39
N ARG A 50 3.29 -11.31 -14.69
CA ARG A 50 2.01 -11.33 -14.00
C ARG A 50 0.81 -11.41 -14.95
N ILE A 51 0.87 -10.72 -16.10
CA ILE A 51 -0.14 -10.85 -17.19
C ILE A 51 -0.17 -12.29 -17.71
N ARG A 52 1.00 -12.93 -17.87
CA ARG A 52 1.16 -14.29 -18.37
C ARG A 52 1.01 -15.39 -17.31
N GLU A 53 0.69 -15.02 -16.07
CA GLU A 53 0.60 -15.94 -14.92
C GLU A 53 1.89 -16.75 -14.67
N GLN A 54 3.03 -16.18 -15.04
CA GLN A 54 4.33 -16.78 -14.84
C GLN A 54 4.87 -16.45 -13.44
N PRO A 55 5.56 -17.41 -12.79
CA PRO A 55 6.20 -17.15 -11.50
C PRO A 55 7.27 -16.08 -11.66
N HIS A 56 7.20 -15.03 -10.83
CA HIS A 56 8.22 -14.01 -10.72
C HIS A 56 9.00 -14.20 -9.42
N VAL A 57 10.32 -14.24 -9.50
CA VAL A 57 11.18 -14.41 -8.31
C VAL A 57 11.19 -13.09 -7.52
N PRO A 58 10.83 -13.09 -6.23
CA PRO A 58 10.87 -11.87 -5.42
C PRO A 58 12.29 -11.32 -5.37
N ALA A 59 12.43 -9.99 -5.39
CA ALA A 59 13.69 -9.35 -5.07
C ALA A 59 14.10 -9.78 -3.65
N GLY A 60 15.27 -10.39 -3.50
CA GLY A 60 15.74 -10.96 -2.24
C GLY A 60 16.02 -9.89 -1.16
N ARG A 61 17.14 -10.01 -0.44
CA ARG A 61 17.44 -9.11 0.70
C ARG A 61 17.44 -7.61 0.33
N ALA A 62 17.81 -7.26 -0.90
CA ALA A 62 17.76 -5.88 -1.41
C ALA A 62 16.32 -5.34 -1.53
N GLY A 63 15.36 -6.19 -1.94
CA GLY A 63 13.94 -5.82 -2.02
C GLY A 63 13.34 -5.52 -0.65
N ALA A 64 13.67 -6.36 0.34
CA ALA A 64 13.24 -6.13 1.73
C ALA A 64 13.76 -4.79 2.29
N LEU A 65 15.03 -4.44 2.03
CA LEU A 65 15.59 -3.16 2.49
C LEU A 65 14.90 -1.96 1.81
N ALA A 66 14.58 -2.08 0.53
CA ALA A 66 13.83 -1.05 -0.20
C ALA A 66 12.40 -0.88 0.38
N GLU A 67 11.73 -1.97 0.73
CA GLU A 67 10.42 -1.94 1.40
C GLU A 67 10.48 -1.25 2.78
N TRP A 68 11.53 -1.52 3.56
CA TRP A 68 11.76 -0.85 4.84
C TRP A 68 11.96 0.66 4.70
N ARG A 69 12.81 1.09 3.76
CA ARG A 69 13.04 2.52 3.50
C ARG A 69 11.75 3.23 3.08
N ARG A 70 10.94 2.58 2.25
CA ARG A 70 9.63 3.10 1.84
C ARG A 70 8.68 3.23 3.03
N THR A 71 8.61 2.21 3.88
CA THR A 71 7.79 2.27 5.09
C THR A 71 8.20 3.45 5.99
N GLY A 72 9.50 3.69 6.14
CA GLY A 72 10.02 4.86 6.85
C GLY A 72 9.59 6.19 6.20
N ALA A 73 9.76 6.32 4.89
CA ALA A 73 9.34 7.53 4.17
C ALA A 73 7.83 7.79 4.28
N GLY A 74 7.00 6.74 4.16
CA GLY A 74 5.55 6.85 4.34
C GLY A 74 5.17 7.30 5.75
N SER A 75 5.88 6.79 6.77
CA SER A 75 5.67 7.19 8.17
C SER A 75 6.04 8.66 8.39
N GLN A 76 7.16 9.12 7.82
CA GLN A 76 7.57 10.51 7.91
C GLN A 76 6.56 11.45 7.25
N ILE A 77 6.08 11.12 6.04
CA ILE A 77 5.06 11.91 5.34
C ILE A 77 3.79 12.04 6.19
N LEU A 78 3.32 10.93 6.78
CA LEU A 78 2.11 10.95 7.63
C LEU A 78 2.32 11.82 8.88
N ALA A 79 3.49 11.76 9.51
CA ALA A 79 3.82 12.60 10.66
C ALA A 79 3.90 14.10 10.27
N ASP A 80 4.53 14.42 9.14
CA ASP A 80 4.67 15.79 8.63
C ASP A 80 3.30 16.41 8.26
N LEU A 81 2.34 15.57 7.86
CA LEU A 81 0.93 15.96 7.66
C LEU A 81 0.16 16.15 8.98
N GLY A 82 0.80 15.96 10.12
CA GLY A 82 0.21 16.13 11.45
C GLY A 82 -0.67 14.97 11.92
N LEU A 83 -0.57 13.79 11.29
CA LEU A 83 -1.26 12.60 11.80
C LEU A 83 -0.52 12.03 13.02
N GLY A 84 -1.28 11.38 13.91
CA GLY A 84 -0.73 10.69 15.09
C GLY A 84 -1.41 9.36 15.33
N LYS A 85 -2.74 9.38 15.53
CA LYS A 85 -3.54 8.15 15.70
C LYS A 85 -4.17 7.73 14.38
N LEU A 86 -3.85 6.53 13.94
CA LEU A 86 -4.19 6.01 12.62
C LEU A 86 -5.22 4.87 12.72
N ARG A 87 -6.28 4.98 11.90
CA ARG A 87 -7.14 3.84 11.54
C ARG A 87 -6.65 3.33 10.19
N VAL A 88 -6.07 2.14 10.16
CA VAL A 88 -5.40 1.61 8.96
C VAL A 88 -6.34 0.69 8.20
N LEU A 89 -6.54 0.98 6.92
CA LEU A 89 -7.34 0.18 6.01
C LEU A 89 -6.55 -1.02 5.48
N GLY A 90 -7.15 -2.23 5.53
CA GLY A 90 -6.57 -3.45 4.96
C GLY A 90 -6.09 -4.48 5.98
N THR A 91 -5.29 -5.45 5.54
CA THR A 91 -4.86 -6.59 6.36
C THR A 91 -4.03 -6.12 7.56
N PRO A 92 -4.38 -6.54 8.80
CA PRO A 92 -3.58 -6.25 9.98
C PRO A 92 -2.16 -6.78 9.82
N ARG A 93 -1.17 -5.88 9.85
CA ARG A 93 0.25 -6.23 9.83
C ARG A 93 0.96 -5.43 10.91
N LYS A 94 1.95 -6.05 11.55
CA LYS A 94 2.78 -5.39 12.55
C LYS A 94 3.61 -4.31 11.87
N GLN A 95 3.25 -3.06 12.07
CA GLN A 95 4.00 -1.91 11.57
C GLN A 95 5.10 -1.56 12.57
N VAL A 96 6.33 -1.99 12.26
CA VAL A 96 7.50 -1.74 13.11
C VAL A 96 8.03 -0.33 12.82
N GLY A 97 8.36 0.42 13.87
CA GLY A 97 9.03 1.72 13.74
C GLY A 97 8.10 2.95 13.69
N LEU A 98 6.78 2.78 13.62
CA LEU A 98 5.83 3.91 13.61
C LEU A 98 5.94 4.82 14.84
N ALA A 99 6.14 4.23 16.02
CA ALA A 99 6.29 4.97 17.26
C ALA A 99 7.46 5.97 17.21
N GLY A 100 8.51 5.68 16.43
CA GLY A 100 9.63 6.59 16.21
C GLY A 100 9.28 7.86 15.41
N PHE A 101 8.14 7.84 14.72
CA PHE A 101 7.58 8.98 13.99
C PHE A 101 6.38 9.63 14.72
N GLY A 102 6.09 9.23 15.96
CA GLY A 102 4.91 9.70 16.70
C GLY A 102 3.58 9.15 16.16
N LEU A 103 3.62 8.05 15.41
CA LEU A 103 2.44 7.40 14.83
C LEU A 103 2.03 6.18 15.65
N GLU A 104 0.71 6.03 15.86
CA GLU A 104 0.09 4.94 16.61
C GLU A 104 -1.08 4.38 15.79
N VAL A 105 -1.10 3.07 15.54
CA VAL A 105 -2.28 2.41 14.96
C VAL A 105 -3.27 2.12 16.07
N VAL A 106 -4.43 2.77 16.02
CA VAL A 106 -5.50 2.64 17.02
C VAL A 106 -6.62 1.71 16.59
N ALA A 107 -6.75 1.44 15.28
CA ALA A 107 -7.65 0.43 14.76
C ALA A 107 -7.24 -0.05 13.37
N HIS A 108 -7.65 -1.26 13.03
CA HIS A 108 -7.65 -1.76 11.66
C HIS A 108 -9.09 -1.74 11.13
N VAL A 109 -9.26 -1.18 9.93
CA VAL A 109 -10.52 -1.21 9.19
C VAL A 109 -10.43 -2.38 8.22
N GLU A 110 -11.28 -3.38 8.44
CA GLU A 110 -11.34 -4.54 7.54
C GLU A 110 -11.72 -4.08 6.15
N TRP A 111 -10.96 -4.55 5.17
CA TRP A 111 -11.35 -4.43 3.78
C TRP A 111 -12.21 -5.64 3.43
N PRO A 112 -13.41 -5.45 2.83
CA PRO A 112 -14.25 -6.58 2.48
C PRO A 112 -13.47 -7.53 1.59
N ALA A 113 -13.42 -8.80 2.00
CA ALA A 113 -12.93 -9.87 1.15
C ALA A 113 -13.78 -9.87 -0.14
N ARG A 114 -13.11 -9.90 -1.28
CA ARG A 114 -13.77 -10.02 -2.59
C ARG A 114 -13.74 -11.47 -3.03
#